data_AF-A0A9N8WQ51-F1
#
_entry.id   AF-A0A9N8WQ51-F1
#
_cell.length_a   1.000
_cell.length_b   1.000
_cell.length_c   1.000
_cell.angle_alpha   90.00
_cell.angle_beta   90.00
_cell.angle_gamma   90.00
#
_symmetry.space_group_name_H-M   'P 1'
#
loop_
_entity.id
_entity.type
_entity.pdbx_description
1 polymer ?
#
loop_
_entity_poly.entity_id
_entity_poly.type
_entity_poly.pdbx_seq_one_letter_code
_entity_poly.pdbx_strand_id
1 'polypeptide(L)' 'MDMSGESATLIDGDRPMSDVEETTPLAVTDYDAMANKIMPDPGYEIEDFQHHTWHINNWRSLEKRITGPEFEAGGWKW' A
#
# COMPACT_ATOMS: atom_id res chain seq x y z
N MET A 1 -6.39 -39.74 32.90
CA MET A 1 -6.78 -39.98 31.49
C MET A 1 -7.57 -38.76 31.09
N ASP A 2 -6.82 -37.71 30.77
CA ASP A 2 -7.34 -36.40 30.47
C ASP A 2 -7.82 -36.39 29.02
N MET A 3 -9.11 -36.13 28.86
CA MET A 3 -9.71 -35.85 27.56
C MET A 3 -9.32 -34.41 27.20
N SER A 4 -8.17 -34.26 26.55
CA SER A 4 -7.73 -32.98 25.97
C SER A 4 -8.75 -32.54 24.92
N GLY A 5 -9.59 -31.57 25.29
CA GLY A 5 -10.48 -30.89 24.37
C GLY A 5 -9.68 -30.02 23.41
N GLU A 6 -9.83 -30.29 22.11
CA GLU A 6 -9.46 -29.37 21.04
C GLU A 6 -10.17 -28.03 21.27
N SER A 7 -9.41 -27.02 21.68
CA SER A 7 -9.90 -25.65 21.68
C SER A 7 -9.68 -25.10 20.28
N ALA A 8 -10.73 -25.17 19.46
CA ALA A 8 -10.78 -24.50 18.17
C ALA A 8 -10.40 -23.02 18.35
N THR A 9 -9.44 -22.56 17.55
CA THR A 9 -9.06 -21.16 17.44
C THR A 9 -10.30 -20.35 17.11
N LEU A 10 -10.73 -19.52 18.05
CA LEU A 10 -11.81 -18.55 17.86
C LEU A 10 -11.38 -17.63 16.71
N ILE A 11 -11.92 -17.88 15.52
CA ILE A 11 -11.88 -16.89 14.45
C ILE A 11 -12.73 -15.71 14.92
N ASP A 12 -12.06 -14.70 15.47
CA ASP A 12 -12.68 -13.45 15.91
C ASP A 12 -13.23 -12.72 14.68
N GLY A 13 -14.48 -13.05 14.36
CA GLY A 13 -15.19 -12.65 13.15
C GLY A 13 -15.88 -11.29 13.24
N ASP A 14 -15.44 -10.41 14.13
CA ASP A 14 -16.03 -9.09 14.28
C ASP A 14 -15.01 -8.10 14.87
N ARG A 15 -13.85 -7.93 14.20
CA ARG A 15 -13.02 -6.75 14.46
C ARG A 15 -13.83 -5.53 14.01
N PRO A 16 -14.36 -4.71 14.93
CA PRO A 16 -15.10 -3.53 14.54
C PRO A 16 -14.10 -2.59 13.83
N MET A 17 -14.53 -1.97 12.73
CA MET A 17 -13.70 -1.03 11.94
C MET A 17 -13.26 0.23 12.74
N SER A 18 -13.61 0.29 14.03
CA SER A 18 -13.41 1.38 14.97
C SER A 18 -11.98 1.51 15.50
N ASP A 19 -11.11 0.52 15.26
CA ASP A 19 -9.69 0.60 15.60
C ASP A 19 -8.84 0.97 14.37
N VAL A 20 -9.38 1.86 13.52
CA VAL A 20 -8.52 2.62 12.62
C VAL A 20 -7.99 3.78 13.47
N GLU A 21 -6.73 3.70 13.90
CA GLU A 21 -6.07 4.83 14.55
C GLU A 21 -6.35 6.09 13.71
N GLU A 22 -6.92 7.13 14.32
CA GLU A 22 -7.29 8.38 13.66
C GLU A 22 -6.03 9.02 13.10
N THR A 23 -5.75 8.61 11.89
CA THR A 23 -4.48 8.84 11.24
C THR A 23 -4.66 10.16 10.54
N THR A 24 -4.11 11.21 11.15
CA THR A 24 -3.99 12.54 10.54
C THR A 24 -3.73 12.38 9.03
N PRO A 25 -4.59 12.96 8.18
CA PRO A 25 -4.49 12.76 6.74
C PRO A 25 -3.16 13.37 6.28
N LEU A 26 -2.22 12.49 5.93
CA LEU A 26 -0.97 12.90 5.32
C LEU A 26 -1.28 13.46 3.93
N ALA A 27 -0.57 14.50 3.54
CA ALA A 27 -0.66 15.00 2.18
C ALA A 27 -0.21 13.88 1.22
N VAL A 28 -1.00 13.64 0.17
CA VAL A 28 -0.69 12.62 -0.86
C VAL A 28 0.62 12.92 -1.60
N THR A 29 1.05 14.18 -1.57
CA THR A 29 2.31 14.64 -2.15
C THR A 29 3.51 14.44 -1.23
N ASP A 30 3.30 14.02 0.02
CA ASP A 30 4.38 13.67 0.94
C ASP A 30 4.68 12.18 0.82
N TYR A 31 5.46 11.86 -0.22
CA TYR A 31 5.71 10.48 -0.65
C TYR A 31 6.49 9.69 0.41
N ASP A 32 7.41 10.32 1.12
CA ASP A 32 8.22 9.69 2.15
C ASP A 32 7.37 9.36 3.39
N ALA A 33 6.58 10.32 3.87
CA ALA A 33 5.68 10.09 5.00
C ALA A 33 4.61 9.03 4.67
N MET A 34 4.11 9.02 3.43
CA MET A 34 3.19 7.98 2.96
C MET A 34 3.85 6.61 2.87
N ALA A 35 5.05 6.53 2.29
CA ALA A 35 5.80 5.28 2.19
C ALA A 35 6.04 4.68 3.57
N ASN A 36 6.58 5.47 4.51
CA ASN A 36 6.88 5.01 5.87
C ASN A 36 5.64 4.57 6.66
N LYS A 37 4.47 5.15 6.35
CA LYS A 37 3.20 4.81 7.02
C LYS A 37 2.52 3.57 6.44
N ILE A 38 2.59 3.37 5.12
CA ILE A 38 1.77 2.39 4.40
C ILE A 38 2.59 1.17 3.97
N MET A 39 3.86 1.37 3.61
CA MET A 39 4.67 0.28 3.09
C MET A 39 5.08 -0.65 4.23
N PRO A 40 4.82 -1.96 4.10
CA PRO A 40 5.32 -2.93 5.05
C PRO A 40 6.85 -3.01 4.97
N ASP A 41 7.49 -3.39 6.07
CA ASP A 41 8.93 -3.64 6.08
C ASP A 41 9.27 -4.75 5.07
N PRO A 42 10.18 -4.50 4.11
CA PRO A 42 10.49 -5.47 3.06
C PRO A 42 11.34 -6.64 3.56
N GLY A 43 11.94 -6.57 4.75
CA GLY A 43 12.83 -7.61 5.28
C GLY A 43 14.20 -7.71 4.57
N TYR A 44 14.49 -6.81 3.64
CA TYR A 44 15.74 -6.73 2.86
C TYR A 44 16.20 -5.28 2.74
N GLU A 45 17.47 -5.08 2.41
CA GLU A 45 18.01 -3.76 2.09
C GLU A 45 17.37 -3.23 0.80
N ILE A 46 16.94 -1.97 0.82
CA ILE A 46 16.38 -1.30 -0.35
C ILE A 46 17.54 -0.73 -1.15
N GLU A 47 17.76 -1.25 -2.35
CA GLU A 47 18.83 -0.77 -3.25
C GLU A 47 18.45 0.54 -3.95
N ASP A 48 17.19 0.69 -4.35
CA ASP A 48 16.67 1.90 -5.02
C ASP A 48 15.21 2.12 -4.66
N PHE A 49 14.86 3.35 -4.29
CA PHE A 49 13.51 3.74 -3.88
C PHE A 49 13.06 4.98 -4.64
N GLN A 50 12.01 4.83 -5.45
CA GLN A 50 11.50 5.90 -6.30
C GLN A 50 9.98 6.02 -6.18
N HIS A 51 9.49 7.26 -6.29
CA HIS A 51 8.06 7.56 -6.38
C HIS A 51 7.77 8.21 -7.73
N HIS A 52 6.64 7.85 -8.33
CA HIS A 52 6.18 8.46 -9.57
C HIS A 52 4.70 8.80 -9.46
N THR A 53 4.34 10.02 -9.81
CA THR A 53 2.94 10.46 -9.88
C THR A 53 2.64 10.95 -11.28
N TRP A 54 1.57 10.41 -11.88
CA TRP A 54 1.14 10.80 -13.21
C TRP A 54 -0.20 11.52 -13.16
N HIS A 55 -0.22 12.78 -13.56
CA HIS A 55 -1.44 13.55 -13.72
C HIS A 55 -2.02 13.37 -15.13
N ILE A 56 -3.21 12.77 -15.20
CA ILE A 56 -3.91 12.56 -16.48
C ILE A 56 -4.85 13.73 -16.75
N ASN A 57 -4.47 14.56 -17.72
CA ASN A 57 -5.32 15.65 -18.20
C ASN A 57 -6.45 15.12 -19.09
N ASN A 58 -7.56 15.85 -19.14
CA ASN A 58 -8.71 15.56 -20.02
C ASN A 58 -9.21 14.10 -19.92
N TRP A 59 -9.23 13.53 -18.71
CA TRP A 59 -9.65 12.15 -18.44
C TRP A 59 -10.97 11.75 -19.12
N ARG A 60 -11.94 12.67 -19.16
CA ARG A 60 -13.27 12.43 -19.77
C ARG A 60 -13.24 12.30 -21.30
N SER A 61 -12.20 12.80 -21.95
CA SER A 61 -12.04 12.81 -23.41
C SER A 61 -11.08 11.73 -23.90
N LEU A 62 -10.65 10.82 -23.02
CA LEU A 62 -9.77 9.72 -23.38
C LEU A 62 -10.49 8.71 -24.27
N GLU A 63 -9.89 8.43 -25.43
CA GLU A 63 -10.54 7.60 -26.45
C GLU A 63 -10.55 6.11 -26.06
N LYS A 64 -9.42 5.57 -25.58
CA LYS A 64 -9.29 4.14 -25.23
C LYS A 64 -8.30 3.89 -24.10
N ARG A 65 -7.01 4.04 -24.37
CA ARG A 65 -5.92 3.76 -23.42
C ARG A 65 -4.75 4.68 -23.72
N ILE A 66 -4.10 5.14 -22.66
CA ILE A 66 -2.83 5.86 -22.72
C ILE A 66 -1.81 5.13 -21.84
N THR A 67 -0.55 5.24 -22.22
CA THR A 67 0.59 4.77 -21.44
C THR A 67 1.19 5.96 -20.70
N GLY A 68 1.59 5.74 -19.45
CA GLY A 68 2.23 6.76 -18.63
C GLY A 68 3.64 7.10 -19.13
N PRO A 69 4.27 8.13 -18.55
CA PRO A 69 5.67 8.42 -18.80
C PRO A 69 6.55 7.29 -18.25
N GLU A 70 7.68 7.03 -18.93
CA GLU A 70 8.67 6.08 -18.46
C GLU A 70 9.44 6.64 -17.26
N PHE A 71 9.75 5.80 -16.28
CA PHE A 71 10.66 6.16 -15.18
C PHE A 71 11.60 5.00 -14.83
N GLU A 72 12.76 5.34 -14.27
CA GLU A 72 13.77 4.35 -13.87
C GLU A 72 13.65 4.05 -12.37
N ALA A 73 13.58 2.77 -12.03
CA ALA A 73 13.64 2.30 -10.65
C ALA A 73 14.29 0.91 -10.61
N GLY A 74 15.25 0.71 -9.71
CA GLY A 74 16.00 -0.54 -9.57
C GLY A 74 16.78 -0.95 -10.84
N GLY A 75 17.22 0.03 -11.64
CA GLY A 75 17.92 -0.21 -12.91
C GLY A 75 17.03 -0.66 -14.09
N TRP A 76 15.71 -0.63 -13.92
CA TRP A 76 14.74 -0.96 -14.97
C TRP A 76 13.90 0.26 -15.35
N LYS A 77 13.46 0.29 -16.62
CA LYS A 77 12.48 1.27 -17.10
C LYS A 77 11.07 0.71 -16.95
N TRP A 78 10.22 1.46 -16.26
CA TRP A 78 8.82 1.15 -15.96
C TRP A 78 7.87 2.00 -16.80
#